data_AF-A0AA88IFC2-F1
#
_entry.id   AF-A0AA88IFC2-F1
#
_cell.length_a   1.000
_cell.length_b   1.000
_cell.length_c   1.000
_cell.angle_alpha   90.00
_cell.angle_beta   90.00
_cell.angle_gamma   90.00
#
_symmetry.space_group_name_H-M   'P 1'
#
loop_
_entity.id
_entity.type
_entity.pdbx_description
1 polymer ?
#
loop_
_entity_poly.entity_id
_entity_poly.type
_entity_poly.pdbx_seq_one_letter_code
_entity_poly.pdbx_strand_id
1 'polypeptide(L)'
;MSGSNRLCILCQQDISSDDDTSVVLTAKGALSVSTASKDRGDQIAAEPGQIVHKACRKDYCRQSTIYSLKRTSEEPIPNETPRKLRSQDFFNVQ
;
A
#
# COMPACT_ATOMS: atom_id res chain seq x y z
N MET A 1 -19.37 -29.39 -3.86
CA MET A 1 -17.95 -29.06 -4.08
C MET A 1 -17.61 -27.94 -3.12
N SER A 2 -17.02 -28.26 -1.97
CA SER A 2 -16.67 -27.26 -0.95
C SER A 2 -15.38 -26.57 -1.39
N GLY A 3 -15.52 -25.48 -2.15
CA GLY A 3 -14.41 -24.61 -2.50
C GLY A 3 -13.87 -23.98 -1.23
N SER A 4 -12.62 -24.27 -0.88
CA SER A 4 -11.91 -23.57 0.18
C SER A 4 -11.71 -22.11 -0.25
N ASN A 5 -12.68 -21.24 0.04
CA ASN A 5 -12.59 -19.82 -0.26
C ASN A 5 -11.39 -19.23 0.47
N ARG A 6 -10.37 -18.86 -0.32
CA ARG A 6 -9.19 -18.16 0.16
C ARG A 6 -9.54 -16.68 0.13
N LEU A 7 -9.76 -16.06 1.27
CA LEU A 7 -10.09 -14.64 1.35
C LEU A 7 -8.82 -13.79 1.44
N CYS A 8 -8.81 -12.65 0.76
CA CYS A 8 -7.73 -11.67 0.88
C CYS A 8 -7.88 -10.90 2.20
N ILE A 9 -6.88 -10.98 3.09
CA ILE A 9 -6.92 -10.29 4.41
C ILE A 9 -6.99 -8.75 4.33
N LEU A 10 -6.70 -8.15 3.17
CA LEU A 10 -6.66 -6.70 2.99
C LEU A 10 -7.99 -6.12 2.50
N CYS A 11 -8.68 -6.82 1.60
CA CYS A 11 -9.95 -6.36 1.02
C CYS A 11 -11.15 -7.24 1.38
N GLN A 12 -10.92 -8.35 2.08
CA GLN A 12 -11.92 -9.35 2.48
C GLN A 12 -12.72 -9.93 1.29
N GLN A 13 -12.17 -9.83 0.08
CA GLN A 13 -12.74 -10.42 -1.13
C GLN A 13 -12.16 -11.82 -1.38
N ASP A 14 -12.94 -12.67 -2.04
CA ASP A 14 -12.52 -13.99 -2.48
C ASP A 14 -11.37 -13.93 -3.48
N ILE A 15 -10.43 -14.84 -3.29
CA ILE A 15 -9.32 -15.08 -4.20
C ILE A 15 -9.69 -16.28 -5.07
N SER A 16 -10.02 -15.99 -6.33
CA SER A 16 -10.14 -17.00 -7.37
C SER A 16 -8.85 -17.82 -7.45
N SER A 17 -8.96 -19.15 -7.36
CA SER A 17 -7.80 -20.04 -7.38
C SER A 17 -7.06 -20.08 -8.72
N ASP A 18 -7.71 -19.61 -9.79
CA ASP A 18 -7.17 -19.56 -11.15
C ASP A 18 -6.44 -18.23 -11.47
N ASP A 19 -6.58 -17.25 -10.58
CA ASP A 19 -6.03 -15.92 -10.82
C ASP A 19 -4.58 -15.83 -10.33
N ASP A 20 -3.68 -15.63 -11.30
CA ASP A 20 -2.27 -15.23 -11.11
C ASP A 20 -2.12 -13.85 -10.42
N THR A 21 -3.22 -13.27 -9.95
CA THR A 21 -3.27 -12.00 -9.24
C THR A 21 -3.09 -12.14 -7.74
N SER A 22 -2.97 -13.36 -7.22
CA SER A 22 -2.78 -13.64 -5.80
C SER A 22 -1.36 -14.09 -5.43
N VAL A 23 -0.95 -13.82 -4.20
CA VAL A 23 0.33 -14.27 -3.64
C VAL A 23 0.16 -14.72 -2.21
N VAL A 24 0.89 -15.78 -1.86
CA VAL A 24 1.04 -16.22 -0.46
C VAL A 24 2.04 -15.30 0.24
N LEU A 25 1.68 -14.81 1.41
CA LEU A 25 2.55 -14.02 2.26
C LEU A 25 3.64 -14.91 2.85
N THR A 26 4.88 -14.53 2.60
CA THR A 26 6.03 -15.05 3.36
C THR A 26 6.13 -14.31 4.70
N ALA A 27 7.01 -14.78 5.61
CA ALA A 27 7.26 -14.08 6.88
C ALA A 27 7.59 -12.59 6.70
N LYS A 28 8.39 -12.26 5.67
CA LYS A 28 8.69 -10.87 5.31
C LYS A 28 7.47 -10.13 4.76
N GLY A 29 6.63 -10.81 3.98
CA GLY A 29 5.38 -10.26 3.47
C GLY A 29 4.42 -9.89 4.59
N ALA A 30 4.22 -10.81 5.54
CA ALA A 30 3.39 -10.63 6.72
C ALA A 30 3.89 -9.44 7.57
N LEU A 31 5.19 -9.38 7.88
CA LEU A 31 5.78 -8.25 8.61
C LEU A 31 5.53 -6.90 7.92
N SER A 32 5.66 -6.84 6.59
CA SER A 32 5.41 -5.59 5.85
C SER A 32 3.96 -5.13 5.95
N VAL A 33 3.00 -6.06 5.90
CA VAL A 33 1.57 -5.75 6.03
C VAL A 33 1.27 -5.32 7.46
N SER A 34 1.76 -6.04 8.47
CA SER A 34 1.56 -5.69 9.88
C SER A 34 2.16 -4.34 10.23
N THR A 35 3.32 -3.98 9.68
CA THR A 35 3.90 -2.63 9.84
C THR A 35 3.06 -1.55 9.16
N ALA A 36 2.59 -1.80 7.94
CA ALA A 36 1.69 -0.85 7.24
C ALA A 36 0.36 -0.68 7.98
N SER A 37 -0.18 -1.76 8.56
CA SER A 37 -1.38 -1.73 9.40
C SER A 37 -1.17 -0.87 10.63
N LYS A 38 -0.05 -1.06 11.35
CA LYS A 38 0.31 -0.22 12.50
C LYS A 38 0.44 1.26 12.14
N ASP A 39 1.03 1.58 10.99
CA ASP A 39 1.18 2.98 10.57
C ASP A 39 -0.16 3.65 10.21
N ARG A 40 -1.11 2.85 9.69
CA ARG A 40 -2.48 3.29 9.42
C ARG A 40 -3.39 3.32 10.65
N GLY A 41 -3.03 2.64 11.73
CA GLY A 41 -3.92 2.42 12.88
C GLY A 41 -4.94 1.30 12.67
N ASP A 42 -4.74 0.45 11.64
CA ASP A 42 -5.56 -0.73 11.41
C ASP A 42 -5.13 -1.88 12.32
N GLN A 43 -6.05 -2.81 12.61
CA GLN A 43 -5.81 -4.01 13.43
C GLN A 43 -5.58 -5.28 12.59
N ILE A 44 -5.00 -5.15 11.39
CA ILE A 44 -4.73 -6.30 10.53
C ILE A 44 -3.48 -7.05 11.05
N ALA A 45 -3.72 -8.26 11.58
CA ALA A 45 -2.67 -9.20 11.94
C ALA A 45 -2.37 -10.13 10.75
N ALA A 46 -1.37 -9.76 9.95
CA ALA A 46 -0.94 -10.62 8.85
C ALA A 46 0.01 -11.71 9.34
N GLU A 47 -0.22 -12.94 8.89
CA GLU A 47 0.56 -14.13 9.21
C GLU A 47 1.16 -14.77 7.94
N PRO A 48 2.35 -15.40 8.05
CA PRO A 48 2.91 -16.15 6.94
C PRO A 48 2.00 -17.32 6.52
N GLY A 49 1.86 -17.54 5.22
CA GLY A 49 0.97 -18.55 4.64
C GLY A 49 -0.42 -18.04 4.26
N GLN A 50 -0.81 -16.84 4.71
CA GLN A 50 -2.04 -16.19 4.26
C GLN A 50 -1.92 -15.69 2.81
N ILE A 51 -3.05 -15.52 2.12
CA ILE A 51 -3.08 -15.15 0.70
C ILE A 51 -3.63 -13.75 0.54
N VAL A 52 -3.00 -12.95 -0.31
CA VAL A 52 -3.42 -11.60 -0.64
C VAL A 52 -3.34 -11.35 -2.14
N HIS A 53 -4.17 -10.44 -2.65
CA HIS A 53 -3.98 -9.94 -4.01
C HIS A 53 -2.66 -9.17 -4.12
N LYS A 54 -1.92 -9.40 -5.21
CA LYS A 54 -0.70 -8.66 -5.58
C LYS A 54 -0.96 -7.15 -5.60
N ALA A 55 -2.11 -6.75 -6.16
CA ALA A 55 -2.55 -5.35 -6.21
C ALA A 55 -2.82 -4.79 -4.80
N CYS A 56 -3.64 -5.48 -4.00
CA CYS A 56 -3.95 -5.05 -2.63
C CYS A 56 -2.68 -4.87 -1.80
N ARG A 57 -1.74 -5.83 -1.84
CA ARG A 57 -0.46 -5.70 -1.13
C ARG A 57 0.32 -4.47 -1.60
N LYS A 58 0.38 -4.23 -2.91
CA LYS A 58 1.11 -3.10 -3.49
C LYS A 58 0.51 -1.76 -3.03
N ASP A 59 -0.80 -1.59 -3.11
CA ASP A 59 -1.46 -0.34 -2.72
C ASP A 59 -1.53 -0.15 -1.20
N TYR A 60 -1.71 -1.23 -0.45
CA TYR A 60 -1.70 -1.19 1.00
C TYR A 60 -0.29 -0.89 1.54
N CYS A 61 0.78 -1.50 1.03
CA CYS A 61 2.13 -1.20 1.52
C CYS A 61 2.74 0.10 0.93
N ARG A 62 2.08 0.76 -0.03
CA ARG A 62 2.57 2.03 -0.61
C ARG A 62 2.50 3.17 0.40
N GLN A 63 3.66 3.72 0.76
CA GLN A 63 3.81 4.86 1.67
C GLN A 63 3.05 6.11 1.23
N SER A 64 2.94 6.38 -0.07
CA SER A 64 2.15 7.50 -0.59
C SER A 64 0.68 7.45 -0.14
N THR A 65 0.11 6.26 -0.05
CA THR A 65 -1.27 6.04 0.41
C THR A 65 -1.39 6.19 1.93
N ILE A 66 -0.32 5.89 2.66
CA ILE A 66 -0.25 6.02 4.12
C ILE A 66 -0.22 7.51 4.53
N TYR A 67 0.58 8.34 3.85
CA TYR A 67 0.66 9.78 4.12
C TYR A 67 -0.54 10.59 3.61
N SER A 68 -1.30 10.09 2.62
CA SER A 68 -2.52 10.77 2.17
C SER A 68 -3.67 10.66 3.16
N LEU A 69 -3.77 9.57 3.94
CA LEU A 69 -4.79 9.41 4.99
C LEU A 69 -4.50 10.23 6.25
N LYS A 70 -3.22 10.54 6.52
CA LYS A 70 -2.82 11.46 7.61
C LYS A 70 -3.09 12.95 7.28
N ARG A 71 -3.37 13.30 6.02
CA ARG A 71 -3.58 14.68 5.56
C ARG A 71 -5.04 15.12 5.46
N THR A 72 -5.98 14.33 5.94
CA THR A 72 -7.41 14.68 5.93
C THR A 72 -7.96 15.12 7.29
N SER A 73 -7.10 15.41 8.27
CA SER A 73 -7.54 15.88 9.60
C SER A 73 -7.08 17.29 9.96
N GLU A 74 -6.32 17.97 9.09
CA GLU A 74 -5.99 19.38 9.26
C GLU A 74 -6.32 20.11 7.96
N GLU A 75 -7.09 21.19 8.08
CA GLU A 75 -7.60 22.03 7.01
C GLU A 75 -6.55 22.40 5.96
N PRO A 76 -6.95 22.61 4.68
CA PRO A 76 -6.03 23.08 3.66
C PRO A 76 -5.59 24.51 3.99
N ILE A 77 -4.36 24.69 4.47
CA ILE A 77 -3.69 25.99 4.43
C ILE A 77 -3.24 26.24 2.98
N PRO A 78 -3.76 27.25 2.25
CA PRO A 78 -3.45 27.46 0.85
C PRO A 78 -2.22 28.35 0.70
N ASN A 79 -1.02 27.81 0.93
CA ASN A 79 0.27 28.37 0.52
C ASN A 79 1.35 27.38 0.97
N GLU A 80 2.21 26.79 0.15
CA GLU A 80 3.39 27.47 -0.38
C GLU A 80 4.23 26.53 -1.27
N THR A 81 4.52 27.02 -2.47
CA THR A 81 5.67 26.73 -3.36
C THR A 81 5.82 25.33 -3.99
N PRO A 82 5.88 25.24 -5.34
CA PRO A 82 6.26 24.01 -6.03
C PRO A 82 7.75 23.69 -5.78
N ARG A 83 8.03 22.45 -5.38
CA ARG A 83 9.40 21.90 -5.31
C ARG A 83 10.10 22.12 -6.65
N LYS A 84 11.10 23.00 -6.68
CA LYS A 84 11.99 23.15 -7.84
C LYS A 84 12.71 21.82 -8.08
N LEU A 85 12.44 21.19 -9.24
CA LEU A 85 13.26 20.10 -9.76
C LEU A 85 14.67 20.66 -10.04
N ARG A 86 15.69 19.94 -9.55
CA ARG A 86 17.09 20.35 -9.56
C ARG A 86 17.78 20.10 -10.92
N SER A 87 17.10 20.42 -12.03
CA SER A 87 17.64 20.31 -13.39
C SER A 87 17.05 21.38 -14.31
N GLN A 88 17.19 22.64 -13.92
CA GLN A 88 17.15 23.75 -14.86
C GLN A 88 18.47 24.52 -14.75
N ASP A 89 19.55 23.88 -15.20
CA ASP A 89 20.76 24.57 -15.59
C ASP A 89 20.46 25.27 -16.92
N PHE A 90 20.01 26.53 -16.83
CA PHE A 90 20.08 27.45 -17.95
C PHE A 90 21.56 27.77 -18.20
N PHE A 91 22.17 27.10 -19.17
CA PHE A 91 23.41 27.57 -19.77
C PHE A 91 23.13 28.88 -20.51
N ASN A 92 23.54 30.00 -19.91
CA ASN A 92 23.63 31.27 -20.63
C ASN A 92 25.12 31.59 -20.80
N VAL A 93 25.70 31.15 -21.90
CA VAL A 93 27.03 31.59 -22.37
C VAL A 93 26.84 32.99 -22.97
N GLN A 94 27.66 33.94 -22.49
CA GLN A 94 27.80 35.30 -23.03
C GLN A 94 28.59 35.28 -24.35
#